data_AF-A0A3M6K937-F1
#
_entry.id   AF-A0A3M6K937-F1
#
_cell.length_a   1.000
_cell.length_b   1.000
_cell.length_c   1.000
_cell.angle_alpha   90.00
_cell.angle_beta   90.00
_cell.angle_gamma   90.00
#
_symmetry.space_group_name_H-M   'P 1'
#
loop_
_entity.id
_entity.type
_entity.pdbx_description
1 polymer ?
#
loop_
_entity_poly.entity_id
_entity_poly.type
_entity_poly.pdbx_seq_one_letter_code
_entity_poly.pdbx_strand_id
1 'polypeptide(L)'
;YFKVGGAWKHITAGYMKVGGAWKALFNSGINFTQTSAGFGNAQGGTSSGGGGTGPSGCFIAGTMITMADGTFKAVETVDIGDEVAVGGKVFATGKFLIDNLYEYKGIQVSGAHMVKEDGKWTRVENSKHGVSLGNEDAIVYVFGSENRRIIIDGIEFTDYFELSEQQELVNHGEQFFSNWQDHDRQIHDKNVNILNA
;
A
#
# COMPACT_ATOMS: atom_id res chain seq x y z
N TYR A 1 2.66 -28.59 3.44
CA TYR A 1 2.16 -29.10 2.14
C TYR A 1 3.23 -28.89 1.08
N PHE A 2 3.19 -29.65 -0.03
CA PHE A 2 4.07 -29.47 -1.18
C PHE A 2 3.31 -29.71 -2.50
N LYS A 3 3.71 -29.06 -3.60
CA LYS A 3 3.02 -29.15 -4.89
C LYS A 3 3.75 -30.08 -5.85
N VAL A 4 3.06 -31.11 -6.37
CA VAL A 4 3.60 -32.04 -7.38
C VAL A 4 2.54 -32.31 -8.44
N GLY A 5 2.91 -32.14 -9.71
CA GLY A 5 1.99 -32.33 -10.83
C GLY A 5 0.75 -31.42 -10.77
N GLY A 6 0.90 -30.21 -10.22
CA GLY A 6 -0.20 -29.24 -10.07
C GLY A 6 -1.04 -29.42 -8.81
N ALA A 7 -0.98 -30.56 -8.12
CA ALA A 7 -1.76 -30.83 -6.92
C ALA A 7 -0.98 -30.59 -5.62
N TRP A 8 -1.63 -29.98 -4.63
CA TRP A 8 -1.10 -29.82 -3.27
C TRP A 8 -1.26 -31.11 -2.46
N LYS A 9 -0.19 -31.56 -1.81
CA LYS A 9 -0.17 -32.78 -0.99
C LYS A 9 0.39 -32.51 0.41
N HIS A 10 -0.08 -33.28 1.39
CA HIS A 10 0.47 -33.25 2.75
C HIS A 10 1.85 -33.91 2.79
N ILE A 11 2.74 -33.37 3.61
CA ILE A 11 4.01 -34.03 3.94
C ILE A 11 3.72 -34.94 5.14
N THR A 12 3.79 -36.25 4.94
CA THR A 12 3.43 -37.25 5.94
C THR A 12 4.64 -37.83 6.68
N ALA A 13 5.82 -37.77 6.06
CA ALA A 13 7.07 -38.20 6.66
C ALA A 13 8.27 -37.43 6.09
N GLY A 14 9.33 -37.31 6.89
CA GLY A 14 10.62 -36.78 6.48
C GLY A 14 11.73 -37.67 7.04
N TYR A 15 12.77 -37.91 6.25
CA TYR A 15 13.88 -38.76 6.62
C TYR A 15 15.21 -38.05 6.38
N MET A 16 16.19 -38.29 7.24
CA MET A 16 17.58 -37.87 7.03
C MET A 16 18.50 -39.09 7.04
N LYS A 17 19.62 -39.00 6.31
CA LYS A 17 20.60 -40.08 6.24
C LYS A 17 21.69 -39.85 7.29
N VAL A 18 21.84 -40.78 8.23
CA VAL A 18 22.88 -40.73 9.28
C VAL A 18 23.66 -42.04 9.23
N GLY A 19 24.96 -41.96 8.92
CA GLY A 19 25.82 -43.14 8.81
C GLY A 19 25.35 -44.16 7.75
N GLY A 20 24.78 -43.69 6.64
CA GLY A 20 24.29 -44.55 5.55
C GLY A 20 22.86 -45.06 5.72
N ALA A 21 22.30 -45.01 6.93
CA ALA A 21 20.92 -45.43 7.19
C ALA A 21 19.94 -44.24 7.14
N TRP A 22 18.74 -44.48 6.59
CA TRP A 22 17.64 -43.52 6.65
C TRP A 22 17.00 -43.56 8.03
N LYS A 23 16.94 -42.41 8.69
CA LYS A 23 16.27 -42.23 9.98
C LYS A 23 15.13 -41.24 9.83
N ALA A 24 13.99 -41.55 10.42
CA ALA A 24 12.83 -40.67 10.39
C ALA A 24 13.10 -39.43 11.24
N LEU A 25 12.85 -38.25 10.66
CA LEU A 25 12.73 -36.98 11.37
C LEU A 25 11.32 -36.86 11.97
N PHE A 26 10.31 -37.30 11.22
CA PHE A 26 8.91 -37.44 11.64
C PHE A 26 8.22 -38.47 10.72
N ASN A 27 7.21 -39.18 11.24
CA ASN A 27 6.50 -40.23 10.50
C ASN A 27 4.96 -40.18 10.60
N SER A 28 4.41 -39.15 11.26
CA SER A 28 2.97 -38.98 11.49
C SER A 28 2.43 -37.61 11.02
N GLY A 29 3.12 -37.00 10.05
CA GLY A 29 2.86 -35.63 9.61
C GLY A 29 3.37 -34.57 10.59
N ILE A 30 3.41 -33.32 10.14
CA ILE A 30 3.73 -32.15 10.98
C ILE A 30 2.53 -31.22 10.99
N ASN A 31 2.06 -30.86 12.18
CA ASN A 31 1.14 -29.75 12.38
C ASN A 31 1.95 -28.47 12.61
N PHE A 32 1.82 -27.50 11.71
CA PHE A 32 2.39 -26.17 11.89
C PHE A 32 1.35 -25.30 12.59
N THR A 33 1.60 -24.93 13.85
CA THR A 33 0.80 -23.90 14.52
C THR A 33 1.28 -22.54 14.02
N GLN A 34 0.45 -21.85 13.25
CA GLN A 34 0.78 -20.56 12.65
C GLN A 34 0.78 -19.47 13.73
N THR A 35 1.96 -18.97 14.10
CA THR A 35 2.13 -17.93 15.14
C THR A 35 2.44 -16.55 14.58
N SER A 36 2.55 -16.40 13.25
CA SER A 36 2.78 -15.11 12.59
C SER A 36 2.01 -14.98 11.26
N ALA A 37 1.63 -13.75 10.94
CA ALA A 37 1.12 -13.37 9.63
C ALA A 37 2.30 -13.40 8.63
N GLY A 38 2.44 -14.49 7.87
CA GLY A 38 3.59 -14.68 6.97
C GLY A 38 3.75 -16.07 6.38
N PHE A 39 2.94 -17.04 6.79
CA PHE A 39 2.76 -18.28 6.04
C PHE A 39 1.43 -18.20 5.28
N GLY A 40 1.47 -18.60 4.00
CA GLY A 40 0.36 -18.57 3.04
C GLY A 40 -0.98 -19.04 3.60
N ASN A 41 -2.08 -18.61 2.98
CA ASN A 41 -3.42 -19.03 3.39
C ASN A 41 -3.64 -20.55 3.17
N ALA A 42 -4.76 -21.06 3.70
CA ALA A 42 -5.11 -22.48 3.65
C ALA A 42 -5.22 -23.08 2.22
N GLN A 43 -5.26 -22.22 1.19
CA GLN A 43 -5.32 -22.60 -0.22
C GLN A 43 -3.94 -22.61 -0.91
N GLY A 44 -2.86 -22.32 -0.17
CA GLY A 44 -1.50 -22.28 -0.71
C GLY A 44 -1.22 -21.05 -1.58
N GLY A 45 -2.02 -19.98 -1.44
CA GLY A 45 -1.72 -18.68 -2.01
C GLY A 45 -0.61 -17.98 -1.23
N THR A 46 0.06 -17.01 -1.87
CA THR A 46 1.01 -16.12 -1.20
C THR A 46 0.31 -15.41 -0.03
N SER A 47 0.90 -15.45 1.17
CA SER A 47 0.42 -14.64 2.29
C SER A 47 0.67 -13.17 2.01
N SER A 48 -0.21 -12.32 2.53
CA SER A 48 -0.17 -10.85 2.53
C SER A 48 1.01 -10.24 3.30
N GLY A 49 2.16 -10.91 3.34
CA GLY A 49 3.43 -10.25 3.56
C GLY A 49 3.82 -9.57 2.26
N GLY A 50 3.18 -8.43 1.97
CA GLY A 50 3.68 -7.55 0.93
C GLY A 50 5.12 -7.20 1.30
N GLY A 51 6.08 -7.50 0.40
CA GLY A 51 7.39 -6.88 0.50
C GLY A 51 7.16 -5.40 0.69
N GLY A 52 7.78 -4.80 1.72
CA GLY A 52 7.46 -3.45 2.19
C GLY A 52 7.12 -2.57 1.02
N THR A 53 5.83 -2.28 0.86
CA THR A 53 5.33 -1.62 -0.34
C THR A 53 6.06 -0.30 -0.36
N GLY A 54 6.81 -0.07 -1.44
CA GLY A 54 7.31 1.26 -1.71
C GLY A 54 6.17 2.27 -1.53
N PRO A 55 6.50 3.52 -1.20
CA PRO A 55 5.58 4.65 -1.01
C PRO A 55 4.27 4.50 -1.81
N SER A 56 3.15 4.31 -1.11
CA SER A 56 1.89 3.75 -1.63
C SER A 56 1.10 4.66 -2.58
N GLY A 57 1.65 5.79 -2.99
CA GLY A 57 1.00 6.73 -3.89
C GLY A 57 1.90 7.91 -4.21
N CYS A 58 2.35 8.05 -5.46
CA CYS A 58 3.14 9.19 -5.91
C CYS A 58 2.83 9.60 -7.36
N PHE A 59 3.18 10.85 -7.72
CA PHE A 59 2.95 11.46 -9.03
C PHE A 59 4.26 11.85 -9.71
N ILE A 60 4.30 11.90 -11.05
CA ILE A 60 5.48 12.36 -11.79
C ILE A 60 5.69 13.88 -11.60
N ALA A 61 6.93 14.36 -11.73
CA ALA A 61 7.22 15.80 -11.77
C ALA A 61 6.40 16.50 -12.88
N GLY A 62 5.95 17.73 -12.60
CA GLY A 62 5.10 18.52 -13.48
C GLY A 62 3.61 18.24 -13.31
N THR A 63 3.21 17.27 -12.49
CA THR A 63 1.80 17.03 -12.17
C THR A 63 1.24 18.22 -11.39
N MET A 64 0.21 18.87 -11.92
CA MET A 64 -0.34 20.11 -11.37
C MET A 64 -1.38 19.83 -10.30
N ILE A 65 -1.06 20.21 -9.06
CA ILE A 65 -1.93 20.10 -7.89
C ILE A 65 -2.80 21.35 -7.82
N THR A 66 -4.10 21.17 -7.58
CA THR A 66 -5.01 22.29 -7.32
C THR A 66 -4.78 22.82 -5.90
N MET A 67 -4.41 24.10 -5.79
CA MET A 67 -4.15 24.78 -4.53
C MET A 67 -5.44 25.34 -3.90
N ALA A 68 -5.42 25.66 -2.60
CA ALA A 68 -6.60 26.16 -1.89
C ALA A 68 -7.14 27.49 -2.46
N ASP A 69 -6.27 28.31 -3.05
CA ASP A 69 -6.62 29.57 -3.72
C ASP A 69 -7.11 29.39 -5.17
N GLY A 70 -7.20 28.15 -5.65
CA GLY A 70 -7.60 27.81 -7.02
C GLY A 70 -6.49 27.91 -8.05
N THR A 71 -5.25 28.25 -7.65
CA THR A 71 -4.08 28.17 -8.53
C THR A 71 -3.58 26.73 -8.67
N PHE A 72 -2.58 26.54 -9.52
CA PHE A 72 -1.93 25.26 -9.74
C PHE A 72 -0.45 25.32 -9.36
N LYS A 73 0.03 24.29 -8.67
CA LYS A 73 1.44 24.13 -8.33
C LYS A 73 1.92 22.73 -8.71
N ALA A 74 3.10 22.62 -9.30
CA ALA A 74 3.67 21.33 -9.65
C ALA A 74 4.02 20.54 -8.38
N VAL A 75 3.71 19.23 -8.35
CA VAL A 75 3.83 18.38 -7.16
C VAL A 75 5.23 18.40 -6.53
N GLU A 76 6.29 18.49 -7.34
CA GLU A 76 7.68 18.55 -6.88
C GLU A 76 8.07 19.89 -6.25
N THR A 77 7.20 20.90 -6.36
CA THR A 77 7.39 22.25 -5.81
C THR A 77 6.44 22.58 -4.66
N VAL A 78 5.48 21.69 -4.36
CA VAL A 78 4.63 21.78 -3.17
C VAL A 78 5.53 21.61 -1.93
N ASP A 79 5.40 22.51 -0.97
CA ASP A 79 6.24 22.54 0.23
C ASP A 79 5.41 22.51 1.52
N ILE A 80 6.07 22.17 2.63
CA ILE A 80 5.45 22.12 3.95
C ILE A 80 4.90 23.52 4.30
N GLY A 81 3.64 23.57 4.70
CA GLY A 81 2.92 24.80 5.01
C GLY A 81 2.09 25.37 3.86
N ASP A 82 2.22 24.85 2.64
CA ASP A 82 1.27 25.16 1.56
C ASP A 82 -0.15 24.69 1.91
N GLU A 83 -1.18 25.31 1.32
CA GLU A 83 -2.58 24.86 1.43
C GLU A 83 -3.09 24.35 0.08
N VAL A 84 -3.51 23.09 0.03
CA VAL A 84 -4.06 22.45 -1.17
C VAL A 84 -5.59 22.41 -1.15
N ALA A 85 -6.21 22.40 -2.32
CA ALA A 85 -7.66 22.31 -2.43
C ALA A 85 -8.17 21.02 -1.79
N VAL A 86 -9.19 21.13 -0.94
CA VAL A 86 -9.77 20.03 -0.14
C VAL A 86 -8.81 19.46 0.92
N GLY A 87 -7.55 19.19 0.57
CA GLY A 87 -6.54 18.57 1.45
C GLY A 87 -6.05 19.44 2.61
N GLY A 88 -6.23 20.77 2.56
CA GLY A 88 -5.79 21.66 3.65
C GLY A 88 -4.27 21.82 3.70
N LYS A 89 -3.71 22.06 4.89
CA LYS A 89 -2.28 22.36 5.03
C LYS A 89 -1.41 21.13 4.77
N VAL A 90 -0.33 21.32 4.02
CA VAL A 90 0.71 20.33 3.78
C VAL A 90 1.63 20.23 4.99
N PHE A 91 1.85 19.01 5.50
CA PHE A 91 2.69 18.77 6.67
C PHE A 91 3.93 17.89 6.38
N ALA A 92 4.00 17.27 5.21
CA ALA A 92 5.12 16.44 4.79
C ALA A 92 5.25 16.43 3.26
N THR A 93 6.47 16.25 2.75
CA THR A 93 6.75 16.05 1.33
C THR A 93 7.68 14.85 1.16
N GLY A 94 7.61 14.17 0.02
CA GLY A 94 8.35 12.95 -0.25
C GLY A 94 8.74 12.83 -1.71
N LYS A 95 9.89 12.20 -1.95
CA LYS A 95 10.44 11.89 -3.27
C LYS A 95 10.92 10.45 -3.27
N PHE A 96 10.52 9.70 -4.29
CA PHE A 96 10.70 8.27 -4.31
C PHE A 96 11.06 7.73 -5.69
N LEU A 97 11.69 6.56 -5.70
CA LEU A 97 11.93 5.77 -6.91
C LEU A 97 10.94 4.61 -6.92
N ILE A 98 10.22 4.45 -8.01
CA ILE A 98 9.24 3.37 -8.22
C ILE A 98 9.48 2.71 -9.58
N ASP A 99 8.97 1.50 -9.77
CA ASP A 99 9.02 0.74 -11.01
C ASP A 99 7.62 0.32 -11.50
N ASN A 100 6.57 1.01 -11.04
CA ASN A 100 5.16 0.67 -11.33
C ASN A 100 4.34 1.90 -11.73
N LEU A 101 4.77 2.61 -12.78
CA LEU A 101 4.11 3.82 -13.27
C LEU A 101 2.90 3.49 -14.15
N TYR A 102 1.81 4.23 -13.95
CA TYR A 102 0.57 4.12 -14.69
C TYR A 102 0.13 5.49 -15.21
N GLU A 103 -0.69 5.48 -16.25
CA GLU A 103 -1.47 6.62 -16.71
C GLU A 103 -2.94 6.43 -16.28
N TYR A 104 -3.53 7.47 -15.71
CA TYR A 104 -4.94 7.54 -15.35
C TYR A 104 -5.51 8.87 -15.83
N LYS A 105 -6.30 8.85 -16.91
CA LYS A 105 -6.96 10.03 -17.51
C LYS A 105 -5.99 11.19 -17.79
N GLY A 106 -4.79 10.88 -18.29
CA GLY A 106 -3.72 11.84 -18.60
C GLY A 106 -2.75 12.11 -17.45
N ILE A 107 -2.98 11.56 -16.26
CA ILE A 107 -2.13 11.76 -15.08
C ILE A 107 -1.19 10.56 -14.93
N GLN A 108 0.11 10.81 -14.87
CA GLN A 108 1.10 9.78 -14.59
C GLN A 108 1.31 9.63 -13.07
N VAL A 109 1.03 8.44 -12.56
CA VAL A 109 0.89 8.15 -11.14
C VAL A 109 1.28 6.70 -10.85
N SER A 110 1.78 6.40 -9.66
CA SER A 110 2.08 5.02 -9.25
C SER A 110 0.81 4.16 -9.27
N GLY A 111 0.90 2.90 -9.71
CA GLY A 111 -0.24 1.99 -9.79
C GLY A 111 -0.96 1.77 -8.45
N ALA A 112 -0.23 1.81 -7.34
CA ALA A 112 -0.79 1.62 -6.01
C ALA A 112 -1.59 2.82 -5.46
N HIS A 113 -1.51 3.99 -6.11
CA HIS A 113 -2.15 5.22 -5.63
C HIS A 113 -3.68 5.06 -5.65
N MET A 114 -4.36 5.46 -4.57
CA MET A 114 -5.82 5.43 -4.52
C MET A 114 -6.44 6.65 -5.21
N VAL A 115 -7.38 6.36 -6.10
CA VAL A 115 -8.16 7.35 -6.84
C VAL A 115 -9.64 7.11 -6.62
N LYS A 116 -10.41 8.19 -6.53
CA LYS A 116 -11.86 8.12 -6.44
C LYS A 116 -12.46 8.02 -7.84
N GLU A 117 -12.94 6.84 -8.19
CA GLU A 117 -13.57 6.50 -9.46
C GLU A 117 -15.04 6.14 -9.22
N ASP A 118 -15.96 6.82 -9.91
CA ASP A 118 -17.41 6.58 -9.79
C ASP A 118 -17.94 6.57 -8.35
N GLY A 119 -17.36 7.44 -7.50
CA GLY A 119 -17.71 7.56 -6.08
C GLY A 119 -17.10 6.49 -5.18
N LYS A 120 -16.22 5.63 -5.69
CA LYS A 120 -15.52 4.58 -4.93
C LYS A 120 -14.02 4.74 -5.02
N TRP A 121 -13.34 4.45 -3.93
CA TRP A 121 -11.89 4.42 -3.92
C TRP A 121 -11.37 3.11 -4.51
N THR A 122 -10.43 3.21 -5.44
CA THR A 122 -9.74 2.08 -6.05
C THR A 122 -8.28 2.43 -6.29
N ARG A 123 -7.41 1.44 -6.39
CA ARG A 123 -6.03 1.69 -6.85
C ARG A 123 -6.02 1.93 -8.35
N VAL A 124 -5.14 2.81 -8.81
CA VAL A 124 -4.98 3.11 -10.24
C VAL A 124 -4.71 1.83 -11.06
N GLU A 125 -3.89 0.91 -10.56
CA GLU A 125 -3.59 -0.36 -11.24
C GLU A 125 -4.82 -1.29 -11.39
N ASN A 126 -5.84 -1.11 -10.54
CA ASN A 126 -7.09 -1.89 -10.54
C ASN A 126 -8.26 -1.14 -11.19
N SER A 127 -8.04 0.11 -11.62
CA SER A 127 -9.04 0.92 -12.29
C SER A 127 -9.27 0.47 -13.73
N LYS A 128 -10.49 0.68 -14.24
CA LYS A 128 -10.81 0.50 -15.66
C LYS A 128 -10.14 1.54 -16.58
N HIS A 129 -9.64 2.62 -16.02
CA HIS A 129 -8.94 3.72 -16.70
C HIS A 129 -7.42 3.64 -16.56
N GLY A 130 -6.91 2.80 -15.65
CA GLY A 130 -5.47 2.66 -15.43
C GLY A 130 -4.78 1.93 -16.57
N VAL A 131 -3.75 2.55 -17.15
CA VAL A 131 -2.91 1.96 -18.18
C VAL A 131 -1.48 1.88 -17.66
N SER A 132 -0.92 0.67 -17.56
CA SER A 132 0.48 0.50 -17.15
C SER A 132 1.41 1.10 -18.20
N LEU A 133 2.39 1.88 -17.75
CA LEU A 133 3.44 2.45 -18.59
C LEU A 133 4.72 1.59 -18.59
N GLY A 134 4.66 0.39 -18.01
CA GLY A 134 5.78 -0.53 -17.88
C GLY A 134 6.46 -0.43 -16.52
N ASN A 135 7.65 -1.05 -16.44
CA ASN A 135 8.37 -1.26 -15.20
C ASN A 135 9.74 -0.57 -15.18
N GLU A 136 9.83 0.58 -15.85
CA GLU A 136 11.04 1.40 -15.81
C GLU A 136 11.04 2.26 -14.54
N ASP A 137 12.22 2.42 -13.97
CA ASP A 137 12.43 3.27 -12.79
C ASP A 137 11.98 4.71 -13.07
N ALA A 138 11.07 5.22 -12.23
CA ALA A 138 10.54 6.56 -12.30
C ALA A 138 10.70 7.28 -10.96
N ILE A 139 11.11 8.54 -11.02
CA ILE A 139 11.15 9.43 -9.85
C ILE A 139 9.80 10.10 -9.71
N VAL A 140 9.20 9.93 -8.54
CA VAL A 140 7.86 10.40 -8.24
C VAL A 140 7.82 11.17 -6.91
N TYR A 141 6.82 12.02 -6.76
CA TYR A 141 6.66 12.98 -5.68
C TYR A 141 5.27 12.86 -5.06
N VAL A 142 5.19 13.15 -3.78
CA VAL A 142 3.92 13.18 -3.03
C VAL A 142 4.09 14.06 -1.81
N PHE A 143 2.98 14.46 -1.21
CA PHE A 143 2.95 15.18 0.05
C PHE A 143 1.84 14.62 0.95
N GLY A 144 1.93 14.88 2.24
CA GLY A 144 0.87 14.64 3.22
C GLY A 144 0.13 15.94 3.51
N SER A 145 -1.20 15.89 3.58
CA SER A 145 -2.08 17.04 3.81
C SER A 145 -3.13 16.72 4.88
N GLU A 146 -3.58 17.73 5.64
CA GLU A 146 -4.49 17.56 6.78
C GLU A 146 -5.71 16.69 6.47
N ASN A 147 -6.38 16.89 5.34
CA ASN A 147 -7.61 16.15 5.04
C ASN A 147 -7.37 14.90 4.19
N ARG A 148 -6.10 14.53 3.92
CA ARG A 148 -5.72 13.33 3.14
C ARG A 148 -6.23 13.31 1.70
N ARG A 149 -6.32 14.48 1.06
CA ARG A 149 -6.97 14.63 -0.25
C ARG A 149 -6.12 15.47 -1.18
N ILE A 150 -5.97 14.99 -2.41
CA ILE A 150 -5.22 15.65 -3.47
C ILE A 150 -6.13 15.78 -4.70
N ILE A 151 -6.27 17.00 -5.22
CA ILE A 151 -7.08 17.28 -6.42
C ILE A 151 -6.18 17.61 -7.60
N ILE A 152 -6.26 16.81 -8.66
CA ILE A 152 -5.48 16.96 -9.90
C ILE A 152 -6.46 16.87 -11.07
N ASP A 153 -6.57 17.93 -11.87
CA ASP A 153 -7.50 18.02 -13.01
C ASP A 153 -8.95 17.60 -12.67
N GLY A 154 -9.43 18.01 -11.50
CA GLY A 154 -10.76 17.66 -10.98
C GLY A 154 -10.93 16.19 -10.54
N ILE A 155 -9.87 15.38 -10.63
CA ILE A 155 -9.81 14.01 -10.14
C ILE A 155 -9.25 14.03 -8.72
N GLU A 156 -9.79 13.14 -7.89
CA GLU A 156 -9.51 13.09 -6.47
C GLU A 156 -8.71 11.85 -6.09
N PHE A 157 -7.59 12.07 -5.41
CA PHE A 157 -6.64 11.07 -4.94
C PHE A 157 -6.44 11.16 -3.42
N THR A 158 -5.91 10.10 -2.81
CA THR A 158 -5.45 10.12 -1.41
C THR A 158 -4.05 10.76 -1.30
N ASP A 159 -3.56 10.94 -0.09
CA ASP A 159 -2.19 11.38 0.16
C ASP A 159 -1.24 10.22 0.54
N TYR A 160 0.02 10.54 0.87
CA TYR A 160 1.12 9.59 1.07
C TYR A 160 0.96 8.52 2.18
N PHE A 161 0.25 8.80 3.29
CA PHE A 161 0.43 8.00 4.52
C PHE A 161 -0.49 6.79 4.60
N GLU A 162 -0.08 5.68 4.01
CA GLU A 162 -1.08 4.66 3.70
C GLU A 162 -0.51 3.23 3.63
N LEU A 163 -0.61 2.47 4.73
CA LEU A 163 -0.69 1.00 4.67
C LEU A 163 -1.82 0.46 5.56
N SER A 164 -1.90 0.88 6.83
CA SER A 164 -3.06 0.56 7.69
C SER A 164 -4.31 1.35 7.28
N GLU A 165 -4.14 2.61 6.89
CA GLU A 165 -5.22 3.54 6.57
C GLU A 165 -5.92 3.22 5.24
N GLN A 166 -5.20 2.71 4.23
CA GLN A 166 -5.82 2.22 2.97
C GLN A 166 -6.82 1.09 3.24
N GLN A 167 -6.46 0.17 4.13
CA GLN A 167 -7.32 -0.94 4.46
C GLN A 167 -8.59 -0.45 5.18
N GLU A 168 -8.45 0.55 6.06
CA GLU A 168 -9.58 1.20 6.72
C GLU A 168 -10.45 1.98 5.73
N LEU A 169 -9.87 2.67 4.74
CA LEU A 169 -10.63 3.33 3.66
C LEU A 169 -11.43 2.35 2.81
N VAL A 170 -10.86 1.19 2.48
CA VAL A 170 -11.59 0.11 1.80
C VAL A 170 -12.76 -0.39 2.66
N ASN A 171 -12.58 -0.46 3.97
CA ASN A 171 -13.58 -0.96 4.91
C ASN A 171 -14.67 0.07 5.25
N HIS A 172 -14.31 1.36 5.33
CA HIS A 172 -15.15 2.43 5.91
C HIS A 172 -15.50 3.56 4.92
N GLY A 173 -14.86 3.64 3.76
CA GLY A 173 -15.12 4.65 2.74
C GLY A 173 -14.93 6.08 3.25
N GLU A 174 -15.81 7.01 2.83
CA GLU A 174 -15.70 8.44 3.18
C GLU A 174 -15.75 8.73 4.69
N GLN A 175 -16.32 7.83 5.51
CA GLN A 175 -16.39 8.02 6.97
C GLN A 175 -15.00 8.04 7.63
N PHE A 176 -14.00 7.46 6.98
CA PHE A 176 -12.61 7.50 7.44
C PHE A 176 -12.10 8.95 7.54
N PHE A 177 -12.36 9.79 6.54
CA PHE A 177 -11.89 11.19 6.50
C PHE A 177 -12.55 12.08 7.55
N SER A 178 -13.69 11.68 8.11
CA SER A 178 -14.34 12.43 9.20
C SER A 178 -13.71 12.15 10.56
N ASN A 179 -13.09 10.98 10.74
CA ASN A 179 -12.66 10.49 12.05
C ASN A 179 -11.14 10.23 12.15
N TRP A 180 -10.36 10.45 11.08
CA TRP A 180 -8.96 10.03 11.00
C TRP A 180 -8.07 10.59 12.13
N GLN A 181 -8.33 11.81 12.62
CA GLN A 181 -7.59 12.42 13.73
C GLN A 181 -7.73 11.64 15.05
N ASP A 182 -8.86 10.95 15.24
CA ASP A 182 -9.11 10.12 16.40
C ASP A 182 -8.47 8.73 16.26
N HIS A 183 -8.35 8.22 15.04
CA HIS A 183 -7.65 6.97 14.75
C HIS A 183 -6.12 7.12 14.88
N ASP A 184 -5.53 8.22 14.42
CA ASP A 184 -4.09 8.49 14.56
C ASP A 184 -3.69 8.60 16.04
N ARG A 185 -4.51 9.27 16.88
CA ARG A 185 -4.31 9.32 18.34
C ARG A 185 -4.31 7.93 19.00
N GLN A 186 -5.24 7.05 18.60
CA GLN A 186 -5.30 5.68 19.16
C GLN A 186 -4.11 4.80 18.72
N ILE A 187 -3.51 5.06 17.55
CA ILE A 187 -2.30 4.39 17.08
C ILE A 187 -1.06 4.94 17.80
N HIS A 188 -1.00 6.26 18.04
CA HIS A 188 0.08 6.90 18.79
C HIS A 188 0.18 6.35 20.22
N ASP A 189 -0.94 6.20 20.93
CA ASP A 189 -0.96 5.67 22.30
C ASP A 189 -0.57 4.18 22.38
N LYS A 190 -0.82 3.39 21.31
CA LYS A 190 -0.34 2.00 21.23
C LYS A 190 1.17 1.91 21.02
N ASN A 191 1.76 2.81 20.25
CA ASN A 191 3.19 2.80 19.98
C ASN A 191 4.04 3.31 21.16
N VAL A 192 3.54 4.29 21.92
CA VAL A 192 4.22 4.78 23.14
C VAL A 192 4.28 3.69 24.23
N ASN A 193 3.26 2.82 24.32
CA ASN A 193 3.22 1.72 25.29
C ASN A 193 4.12 0.52 24.90
N ILE A 194 4.47 0.36 23.62
CA ILE A 194 5.40 -0.68 23.15
C ILE A 194 6.87 -0.26 23.33
N LEU A 195 7.16 1.04 23.30
CA LEU A 195 8.52 1.58 23.48
C LEU A 195 8.93 1.77 24.96
N ASN A 196 7.99 1.64 25.90
CA ASN A 196 8.22 1.76 27.34
C ASN A 196 7.94 0.45 28.12
N ALA A 197 7.88 -0.70 27.42
CA ALA A 197 7.74 -2.03 28.02
C ALA A 197 9.07 -2.79 28.07
#